data_AF-F7VH00-F1
#
_entry.id   AF-F7VH00-F1
#
_cell.length_a   1.000
_cell.length_b   1.000
_cell.length_c   1.000
_cell.angle_alpha   90.00
_cell.angle_beta   90.00
_cell.angle_gamma   90.00
#
_symmetry.space_group_name_H-M   'P 1'
#
loop_
_entity.id
_entity.type
_entity.pdbx_description
1 polymer ?
#
loop_
_entity_poly.entity_id
_entity_poly.type
_entity_poly.pdbx_seq_one_letter_code
_entity_poly.pdbx_strand_id
1 'polypeptide(L)'
;MSDESTNIINNTVYINDEVIPFGAYQAIFHKLTKKVDRIRRIFNGGYTINPDDIINLHMCVMQSLQQYNIQGSQVEITHVEKKQGSRTFNSIDMFRCANITSREQTSSIAYSIDFLIVLPAQIEQSKDIAQRYKLTIIIDKDEVDDNDTSVPFFLRGYIGTPDIKMSLEYSDYMVAQALNSTVSGWINSLPKQKESKCLLNLKKIEGKVRGFLPI
;
A
#
# COMPACT_ATOMS: atom_id res chain seq x y z
N MET A 1 6.68 50.52 13.07
CA MET A 1 5.61 50.11 12.14
C MET A 1 6.22 49.04 11.25
N SER A 2 6.27 47.82 11.79
CA SER A 2 5.28 46.73 11.60
C SER A 2 5.76 45.86 10.44
N ASP A 3 6.58 44.85 10.75
CA ASP A 3 6.12 43.47 10.97
C ASP A 3 5.56 42.87 9.68
N GLU A 4 6.43 42.19 8.93
CA GLU A 4 6.03 41.07 8.08
C GLU A 4 6.79 39.84 8.55
N SER A 5 6.11 39.13 9.45
CA SER A 5 6.52 37.87 10.02
C SER A 5 6.21 36.72 9.06
N THR A 6 7.09 35.72 9.13
CA THR A 6 6.81 34.29 8.89
C THR A 6 6.63 33.82 7.44
N ASN A 7 7.76 33.50 6.81
CA ASN A 7 7.83 32.35 5.92
C ASN A 7 9.08 31.52 6.26
N ILE A 8 9.00 30.83 7.39
CA ILE A 8 10.05 29.92 7.84
C ILE A 8 9.45 28.51 7.88
N ILE A 9 9.57 27.80 6.75
CA ILE A 9 9.52 26.34 6.74
C ILE A 9 10.95 25.87 7.06
N ASN A 10 11.45 26.17 8.25
CA ASN A 10 12.74 25.63 8.68
C ASN A 10 12.50 24.27 9.33
N ASN A 11 12.64 23.22 8.52
CA ASN A 11 12.80 21.83 8.95
C ASN A 11 14.15 21.64 9.69
N THR A 12 14.37 22.36 10.79
CA THR A 12 15.59 22.30 11.60
C THR A 12 15.25 22.05 13.06
N VAL A 13 15.96 21.12 13.70
CA VAL A 13 15.79 20.75 15.10
C VAL A 13 17.05 21.18 15.85
N TYR A 14 16.87 21.80 17.02
CA TYR A 14 17.96 22.19 17.90
C TYR A 14 18.19 21.11 18.95
N ILE A 15 19.43 20.62 19.06
CA ILE A 15 19.86 19.73 20.14
C ILE A 15 21.11 20.35 20.75
N ASN A 16 21.08 20.71 22.04
CA ASN A 16 22.21 21.35 22.74
C ASN A 16 22.81 22.54 21.96
N ASP A 17 21.97 23.45 21.48
CA ASP A 17 22.34 24.65 20.70
C ASP A 17 22.99 24.40 19.32
N GLU A 18 23.03 23.15 18.86
CA GLU A 18 23.50 22.78 17.52
C GLU A 18 22.31 22.58 16.56
N VAL A 19 22.43 23.14 15.35
CA VAL A 19 21.38 23.08 14.32
C VAL A 19 21.51 21.78 13.53
N ILE A 20 20.58 20.86 13.74
CA ILE A 20 20.55 19.58 13.01
C ILE A 20 19.41 19.63 11.99
N PRO A 21 19.65 19.32 10.70
CA PRO A 21 18.60 19.16 9.72
C PRO A 21 17.58 18.11 10.18
N PHE A 22 16.29 18.36 10.03
CA PHE A 22 15.23 17.45 10.51
C PHE A 22 15.41 16.01 10.01
N GLY A 23 15.85 15.81 8.75
CA GLY A 23 16.14 14.48 8.22
C GLY A 23 17.28 13.75 8.93
N ALA A 24 18.31 14.47 9.41
CA ALA A 24 19.39 13.89 10.19
C ALA A 24 18.91 13.52 11.61
N TYR A 25 18.08 14.36 12.23
CA TYR A 25 17.43 14.02 13.51
C TYR A 25 16.56 12.76 13.38
N GLN A 26 15.73 12.68 12.34
CA GLN A 26 14.90 11.50 12.08
C GLN A 26 15.77 10.25 11.90
N ALA A 27 16.84 10.33 11.11
CA ALA A 27 17.75 9.20 10.91
C ALA A 27 18.38 8.71 12.24
N ILE A 28 18.80 9.64 13.11
CA ILE A 28 19.35 9.31 14.44
C ILE A 28 18.25 8.71 15.33
N PHE A 29 17.06 9.31 15.37
CA PHE A 29 15.94 8.85 16.16
C PHE A 29 15.50 7.44 15.74
N HIS A 30 15.39 7.16 14.45
CA HIS A 30 15.06 5.82 13.94
C HIS A 30 16.16 4.80 14.24
N LYS A 31 17.45 5.19 14.12
CA LYS A 31 18.57 4.32 14.49
C LYS A 31 18.59 3.99 15.98
N LEU A 32 18.24 4.96 16.84
CA LEU A 32 18.23 4.79 18.30
C LEU A 32 17.00 4.00 18.77
N THR A 33 15.82 4.31 18.23
CA THR A 33 14.55 3.71 18.68
C THR A 33 14.24 2.39 18.00
N LYS A 34 14.87 2.09 16.85
CA LYS A 34 14.53 0.96 15.95
C LYS A 34 13.05 0.93 15.54
N LYS A 35 12.30 2.01 15.80
CA LYS A 35 10.88 2.09 15.51
C LYS A 35 10.73 2.54 14.07
N VAL A 36 10.13 1.67 13.25
CA VAL A 36 9.84 1.95 11.84
C VAL A 36 8.43 2.52 11.76
N ASP A 37 8.29 3.68 11.14
CA ASP A 37 6.99 4.29 10.94
C ASP A 37 6.26 3.61 9.78
N ARG A 38 4.92 3.62 9.84
CA ARG A 38 4.09 2.88 8.90
C ARG A 38 2.88 3.69 8.44
N ILE A 39 2.69 3.78 7.13
CA ILE A 39 1.46 4.24 6.50
C ILE A 39 0.61 3.02 6.17
N ARG A 40 -0.67 3.03 6.57
CA ARG A 40 -1.66 2.02 6.17
C ARG A 40 -2.83 2.69 5.47
N ARG A 41 -3.27 2.13 4.36
CA ARG A 41 -4.44 2.58 3.61
C ARG A 41 -5.26 1.36 3.17
N ILE A 42 -6.58 1.50 3.22
CA ILE A 42 -7.51 0.50 2.72
C ILE A 42 -8.33 1.18 1.64
N PHE A 43 -8.40 0.55 0.48
CA PHE A 43 -9.14 1.04 -0.68
C PHE A 43 -10.28 0.07 -0.98
N ASN A 44 -11.49 0.55 -0.74
CA ASN A 44 -12.72 -0.19 -1.03
C ASN A 44 -13.24 0.31 -2.37
N GLY A 45 -13.62 -0.58 -3.28
CA GLY A 45 -14.07 -0.12 -4.60
C GLY A 45 -14.45 -1.17 -5.62
N GLY A 46 -14.43 -2.47 -5.27
CA GLY A 46 -14.82 -3.52 -6.21
C GLY A 46 -13.93 -3.52 -7.45
N TYR A 47 -12.62 -3.63 -7.26
CA TYR A 47 -11.65 -3.57 -8.37
C TYR A 47 -11.64 -4.88 -9.18
N THR A 48 -11.51 -4.76 -10.50
CA THR A 48 -11.15 -5.91 -11.35
C THR A 48 -9.65 -5.84 -11.61
N ILE A 49 -8.93 -6.92 -11.29
CA ILE A 49 -7.47 -6.95 -11.34
C ILE A 49 -7.03 -8.15 -12.17
N ASN A 50 -6.18 -7.89 -13.14
CA ASN A 50 -5.51 -8.88 -13.98
C ASN A 50 -4.03 -9.02 -13.58
N PRO A 51 -3.35 -10.11 -13.96
CA PRO A 51 -1.91 -10.25 -13.71
C PRO A 51 -1.07 -9.09 -14.26
N ASP A 52 -1.45 -8.55 -15.43
CA ASP A 52 -0.78 -7.41 -16.04
C ASP A 52 -0.87 -6.13 -15.19
N ASP A 53 -1.92 -5.99 -14.38
CA ASP A 53 -2.06 -4.83 -13.47
C ASP A 53 -1.02 -4.88 -12.34
N ILE A 54 -0.62 -6.08 -11.90
CA ILE A 54 0.46 -6.27 -10.91
C ILE A 54 1.82 -5.94 -11.53
N ILE A 55 2.02 -6.30 -12.80
CA ILE A 55 3.23 -5.92 -13.55
C ILE A 55 3.27 -4.39 -13.72
N ASN A 56 2.13 -3.76 -14.03
CA ASN A 56 2.01 -2.31 -14.12
C ASN A 56 2.34 -1.63 -12.79
N LEU A 57 1.77 -2.12 -11.68
CA LEU A 57 2.11 -1.66 -10.32
C LEU A 57 3.62 -1.69 -10.08
N HIS A 58 4.27 -2.82 -10.38
CA HIS A 58 5.70 -2.98 -10.21
C HIS A 58 6.48 -1.94 -11.03
N MET A 59 6.11 -1.73 -12.30
CA MET A 59 6.74 -0.71 -13.14
C MET A 59 6.54 0.70 -12.59
N CYS A 60 5.34 1.06 -12.13
CA CYS A 60 5.08 2.37 -11.53
C CYS A 60 5.92 2.61 -10.27
N VAL A 61 6.03 1.60 -9.39
CA VAL A 61 6.87 1.68 -8.20
C VAL A 61 8.33 1.83 -8.58
N MET A 62 8.84 1.01 -9.50
CA MET A 62 10.24 1.07 -9.94
C MET A 62 10.58 2.42 -10.60
N GLN A 63 9.70 2.95 -11.45
CA GLN A 63 9.86 4.29 -12.04
C GLN A 63 9.92 5.37 -10.95
N SER A 64 9.03 5.31 -9.95
CA SER A 64 9.05 6.24 -8.81
C SER A 64 10.34 6.15 -7.98
N LEU A 65 11.03 5.00 -8.01
CA LEU A 65 12.27 4.77 -7.29
C LEU A 65 13.53 5.16 -8.08
N GLN A 66 13.45 5.36 -9.40
CA GLN A 66 14.61 5.70 -10.26
C GLN A 66 15.32 6.99 -9.86
N GLN A 67 14.62 7.93 -9.22
CA GLN A 67 15.20 9.17 -8.72
C GLN A 67 16.11 8.98 -7.49
N TYR A 68 16.09 7.80 -6.87
CA TYR A 68 16.85 7.50 -5.66
C TYR A 68 18.02 6.55 -5.94
N ASN A 69 19.06 6.64 -5.12
CA ASN A 69 20.17 5.70 -5.16
C ASN A 69 19.79 4.42 -4.39
N ILE A 70 19.27 3.43 -5.12
CA ILE A 70 18.85 2.13 -4.55
C ILE A 70 20.08 1.22 -4.40
N GLN A 71 20.40 0.83 -3.17
CA GLN A 71 21.52 -0.08 -2.87
C GLN A 71 21.14 -1.56 -3.00
N GLY A 72 19.86 -1.86 -2.84
CA GLY A 72 19.33 -3.21 -2.98
C GLY A 72 17.82 -3.20 -2.95
N SER A 73 17.21 -4.17 -3.64
CA SER A 73 15.77 -4.37 -3.65
C SER A 73 15.43 -5.85 -3.76
N GLN A 74 14.43 -6.30 -3.02
CA GLN A 74 13.85 -7.63 -3.10
C GLN A 74 12.35 -7.50 -3.37
N VAL A 75 11.86 -8.27 -4.33
CA VAL A 75 10.44 -8.31 -4.69
C VAL A 75 9.90 -9.69 -4.34
N GLU A 76 8.71 -9.73 -3.78
CA GLU A 76 8.00 -10.96 -3.47
C GLU A 76 6.54 -10.81 -3.88
N ILE A 77 6.02 -11.79 -4.60
CA ILE A 77 4.62 -11.85 -5.01
C ILE A 77 4.06 -13.17 -4.54
N THR A 78 3.06 -13.13 -3.67
CA THR A 78 2.37 -14.32 -3.20
C THR A 78 0.97 -14.36 -3.80
N HIS A 79 0.68 -15.42 -4.54
CA HIS A 79 -0.61 -15.70 -5.14
C HIS A 79 -1.28 -16.84 -4.38
N VAL A 80 -2.49 -16.61 -3.87
CA VAL A 80 -3.24 -17.59 -3.08
C VAL A 80 -4.49 -18.01 -3.84
N GLU A 81 -4.57 -19.29 -4.17
CA GLU A 81 -5.75 -19.93 -4.77
C GLU A 81 -6.57 -20.62 -3.68
N LYS A 82 -7.91 -20.60 -3.80
CA LYS A 82 -8.80 -21.15 -2.77
C LYS A 82 -8.58 -22.63 -2.45
N LYS A 83 -8.18 -23.45 -3.43
CA LYS A 83 -8.04 -24.91 -3.25
C LYS A 83 -6.60 -25.40 -3.46
N GLN A 84 -5.84 -24.78 -4.35
CA GLN A 84 -4.45 -25.14 -4.62
C GLN A 84 -3.41 -24.59 -3.63
N GLY A 85 -3.81 -23.71 -2.71
CA GLY A 85 -2.90 -23.14 -1.71
C GLY A 85 -2.16 -21.89 -2.21
N SER A 86 -1.02 -21.59 -1.59
CA SER A 86 -0.23 -20.39 -1.90
C SER A 86 1.00 -20.71 -2.76
N ARG A 87 1.30 -19.81 -3.69
CA ARG A 87 2.52 -19.80 -4.51
C ARG A 87 3.23 -18.47 -4.33
N THR A 88 4.52 -18.51 -4.00
CA THR A 88 5.33 -17.30 -3.82
C THR A 88 6.41 -17.21 -4.88
N PHE A 89 6.56 -16.03 -5.47
CA PHE A 89 7.52 -15.69 -6.50
C PHE A 89 8.46 -14.61 -5.98
N ASN A 90 9.78 -14.83 -6.10
CA ASN A 90 10.80 -13.91 -5.57
C ASN A 90 11.26 -12.85 -6.59
N SER A 91 10.57 -12.74 -7.72
CA SER A 91 10.81 -11.68 -8.71
C SER A 91 9.57 -11.48 -9.58
N ILE A 92 9.47 -10.29 -10.18
CA ILE A 92 8.42 -9.99 -11.14
C ILE A 92 8.54 -10.87 -12.40
N ASP A 93 9.75 -11.23 -12.80
CA ASP A 93 10.00 -12.07 -13.97
C ASP A 93 9.51 -13.50 -13.75
N MET A 94 9.73 -14.06 -12.56
CA MET A 94 9.19 -15.37 -12.18
C MET A 94 7.66 -15.35 -12.19
N PHE A 95 7.05 -14.29 -11.67
CA PHE A 95 5.60 -14.11 -11.70
C PHE A 95 5.08 -14.01 -13.14
N ARG A 96 5.75 -13.25 -14.00
CA ARG A 96 5.37 -13.08 -15.41
C ARG A 96 5.48 -14.37 -16.21
N CYS A 97 6.50 -15.18 -15.95
CA CYS A 97 6.70 -16.49 -16.59
C CYS A 97 5.77 -17.57 -16.02
N ALA A 98 5.20 -17.36 -14.84
CA ALA A 98 4.29 -18.31 -14.22
C ALA A 98 2.97 -18.37 -15.00
N ASN A 99 2.51 -19.59 -15.27
CA ASN A 99 1.17 -19.80 -15.79
C ASN A 99 0.15 -19.63 -14.65
N ILE A 100 -0.33 -18.40 -14.49
CA ILE A 100 -1.36 -18.03 -13.49
C ILE A 100 -2.77 -18.29 -14.05
N THR A 101 -2.88 -18.88 -15.24
CA THR A 101 -4.14 -19.26 -15.87
C THR A 101 -4.68 -20.56 -15.25
N SER A 102 -4.89 -20.54 -13.93
CA SER A 102 -5.60 -21.60 -13.22
C SER A 102 -7.10 -21.44 -13.44
N ARG A 103 -7.84 -22.54 -13.48
CA ARG A 103 -9.32 -22.52 -13.47
C ARG A 103 -9.88 -22.20 -12.08
N GLU A 104 -9.02 -22.12 -11.08
CA GLU A 104 -9.41 -21.84 -9.70
C GLU A 104 -9.52 -20.34 -9.43
N GLN A 105 -10.42 -20.02 -8.51
CA GLN A 105 -10.60 -18.65 -8.05
C GLN A 105 -9.41 -18.22 -7.18
N THR A 106 -8.83 -17.08 -7.52
CA THR A 106 -7.84 -16.41 -6.66
C THR A 106 -8.53 -15.83 -5.43
N SER A 107 -8.00 -16.15 -4.25
CA SER A 107 -8.47 -15.64 -2.95
C SER A 107 -7.75 -14.33 -2.64
N SER A 108 -6.42 -14.34 -2.70
CA SER A 108 -5.59 -13.17 -2.39
C SER A 108 -4.34 -13.08 -3.27
N ILE A 109 -3.88 -11.86 -3.53
CA ILE A 109 -2.58 -11.56 -4.12
C ILE A 109 -1.87 -10.57 -3.21
N ALA A 110 -0.67 -10.90 -2.75
CA ALA A 110 0.19 -9.99 -1.99
C ALA A 110 1.43 -9.65 -2.81
N TYR A 111 1.60 -8.37 -3.11
CA TYR A 111 2.81 -7.80 -3.69
C TYR A 111 3.62 -7.13 -2.58
N SER A 112 4.90 -7.48 -2.44
CA SER A 112 5.82 -6.87 -1.49
C SER A 112 7.11 -6.48 -2.19
N ILE A 113 7.63 -5.31 -1.85
CA ILE A 113 8.97 -4.88 -2.24
C ILE A 113 9.68 -4.28 -1.02
N ASP A 114 10.87 -4.78 -0.74
CA ASP A 114 11.77 -4.30 0.30
C ASP A 114 13.00 -3.70 -0.39
N PHE A 115 13.36 -2.47 -0.05
CA PHE A 115 14.45 -1.78 -0.71
C PHE A 115 15.20 -0.83 0.21
N LEU A 116 16.45 -0.58 -0.15
CA LEU A 116 17.38 0.28 0.57
C LEU A 116 17.70 1.51 -0.28
N ILE A 117 17.41 2.69 0.26
CA ILE A 117 17.73 3.98 -0.39
C ILE A 117 18.83 4.68 0.39
N VAL A 118 19.79 5.23 -0.34
CA VAL A 118 20.71 6.25 0.16
C VAL A 118 20.18 7.61 -0.26
N LEU A 119 19.81 8.44 0.72
CA LEU A 119 19.33 9.80 0.48
C LEU A 119 20.51 10.77 0.36
N PRO A 120 20.41 11.79 -0.52
CA PRO A 120 21.42 12.83 -0.60
C PRO A 120 21.42 13.64 0.70
N ALA A 121 22.40 13.38 1.56
CA ALA A 121 22.58 14.09 2.82
C ALA A 121 23.57 15.25 2.66
N GLN A 122 23.28 16.37 3.33
CA GLN A 122 24.19 17.52 3.41
C GLN A 122 25.45 17.21 4.24
N ILE A 123 25.35 16.25 5.17
CA ILE A 123 26.45 15.83 6.04
C ILE A 123 27.17 14.66 5.38
N GLU A 124 28.47 14.80 5.19
CA GLU A 124 29.30 13.82 4.47
C GLU A 124 29.29 12.41 5.10
N GLN A 125 29.18 12.34 6.41
CA GLN A 125 29.17 11.09 7.18
C GLN A 125 27.83 10.32 7.11
N SER A 126 26.75 10.96 6.66
CA SER A 126 25.44 10.31 6.48
C SER A 126 25.14 9.97 5.02
N LYS A 127 26.03 10.33 4.08
CA LYS A 127 25.90 10.01 2.66
C LYS A 127 25.89 8.50 2.35
N ASP A 128 26.37 7.66 3.26
CA ASP A 128 26.46 6.21 3.02
C ASP A 128 25.44 5.38 3.83
N ILE A 129 24.56 6.04 4.60
CA ILE A 129 23.59 5.32 5.44
C ILE A 129 22.38 4.94 4.60
N ALA A 130 22.34 3.67 4.20
CA ALA A 130 21.18 3.08 3.55
C ALA A 130 19.99 2.99 4.52
N GLN A 131 18.86 3.53 4.11
CA GLN A 131 17.60 3.51 4.83
C GLN A 131 16.67 2.45 4.24
N ARG A 132 16.02 1.66 5.10
CA ARG A 132 15.12 0.58 4.67
C ARG A 132 13.68 1.05 4.53
N TYR A 133 13.04 0.55 3.48
CA TYR A 133 11.64 0.75 3.17
C TYR A 133 11.01 -0.58 2.77
N LYS A 134 9.77 -0.80 3.19
CA LYS A 134 9.01 -1.99 2.80
C LYS A 134 7.60 -1.59 2.40
N LEU A 135 7.28 -1.77 1.13
CA LEU A 135 5.94 -1.60 0.58
C LEU A 135 5.29 -2.98 0.46
N THR A 136 4.08 -3.11 1.00
CA THR A 136 3.25 -4.30 0.88
C THR A 136 1.85 -3.89 0.44
N ILE A 137 1.35 -4.53 -0.62
CA ILE A 137 0.02 -4.34 -1.17
C ILE A 137 -0.65 -5.71 -1.18
N ILE A 138 -1.76 -5.83 -0.46
CA ILE A 138 -2.56 -7.05 -0.37
C ILE A 138 -3.88 -6.77 -1.04
N ILE A 139 -4.16 -7.52 -2.09
CA ILE A 139 -5.44 -7.54 -2.78
C ILE A 139 -6.17 -8.76 -2.24
N ASP A 140 -7.21 -8.50 -1.47
CA ASP A 140 -7.94 -9.53 -0.76
C ASP A 140 -9.37 -9.55 -1.27
N LYS A 141 -9.82 -10.69 -1.78
CA LYS A 141 -11.22 -10.85 -2.14
C LYS A 141 -11.92 -11.38 -0.90
N ASP A 142 -12.52 -10.46 -0.15
CA ASP A 142 -13.18 -10.74 1.13
C ASP A 142 -14.06 -11.99 1.00
N GLU A 143 -13.64 -13.06 1.68
CA GLU A 143 -14.42 -14.27 1.79
C GLU A 143 -15.49 -13.97 2.84
N VAL A 144 -16.72 -13.72 2.39
CA VAL A 144 -17.85 -13.88 3.32
C VAL A 144 -17.77 -15.32 3.82
N ASP A 145 -17.51 -15.49 5.11
CA ASP A 145 -17.42 -16.80 5.75
C ASP A 145 -18.66 -17.62 5.35
N ASP A 146 -18.45 -18.84 4.84
CA ASP A 146 -19.54 -19.73 4.45
C ASP A 146 -20.45 -20.05 5.67
N ASN A 147 -19.98 -19.84 6.89
CA ASN A 147 -20.75 -19.98 8.12
C ASN A 147 -21.48 -18.70 8.57
N ASP A 148 -21.33 -17.57 7.87
CA ASP A 148 -21.71 -16.27 8.43
C ASP A 148 -23.22 -16.14 8.77
N THR A 149 -24.20 -16.71 8.08
CA THR A 149 -25.67 -16.53 8.30
C THR A 149 -26.24 -15.10 8.35
N SER A 150 -25.49 -14.05 8.71
CA SER A 150 -25.97 -12.67 8.75
C SER A 150 -26.23 -12.10 7.34
N VAL A 151 -25.64 -12.73 6.33
CA VAL A 151 -25.82 -12.42 4.91
C VAL A 151 -26.49 -13.61 4.21
N PRO A 152 -27.65 -13.42 3.54
CA PRO A 152 -28.30 -14.48 2.77
C PRO A 152 -27.36 -15.07 1.72
N PHE A 153 -27.36 -16.40 1.57
CA PHE A 153 -26.45 -17.15 0.69
C PHE A 153 -26.42 -16.60 -0.76
N PHE A 154 -27.57 -16.16 -1.28
CA PHE A 154 -27.70 -15.60 -2.62
C PHE A 154 -27.10 -14.19 -2.78
N LEU A 155 -26.80 -13.48 -1.70
CA LEU A 155 -26.15 -12.15 -1.71
C LEU A 155 -24.64 -12.22 -1.40
N ARG A 156 -24.14 -13.32 -0.81
CA ARG A 156 -22.73 -13.44 -0.41
C ARG A 156 -21.75 -13.32 -1.58
N GLY A 157 -22.11 -13.85 -2.76
CA GLY A 157 -21.32 -13.70 -3.98
C GLY A 157 -21.25 -12.28 -4.54
N TYR A 158 -22.09 -11.35 -4.05
CA TYR A 158 -22.20 -9.97 -4.51
C TYR A 158 -21.68 -8.94 -3.51
N ILE A 159 -21.28 -9.35 -2.30
CA ILE A 159 -20.93 -8.44 -1.19
C ILE A 159 -19.43 -8.34 -0.92
N GLY A 160 -18.61 -9.30 -1.35
CA GLY A 160 -17.15 -9.21 -1.24
C GLY A 160 -16.55 -8.35 -2.35
N THR A 161 -16.54 -7.03 -2.20
CA THR A 161 -15.71 -6.18 -3.06
C THR A 161 -14.26 -6.40 -2.67
N PRO A 162 -13.35 -6.74 -3.61
CA PRO A 162 -11.95 -6.86 -3.26
C PRO A 162 -11.44 -5.56 -2.68
N ASP A 163 -10.88 -5.67 -1.48
CA ASP A 163 -10.28 -4.57 -0.75
C ASP A 163 -8.77 -4.61 -0.99
N ILE A 164 -8.23 -3.47 -1.40
CA ILE A 164 -6.78 -3.32 -1.57
C ILE A 164 -6.24 -2.69 -0.30
N LYS A 165 -5.42 -3.44 0.44
CA LYS A 165 -4.75 -3.01 1.66
C LYS A 165 -3.31 -2.66 1.32
N MET A 166 -2.93 -1.40 1.50
CA MET A 166 -1.55 -0.92 1.33
C MET A 166 -0.92 -0.69 2.71
N SER A 167 0.31 -1.15 2.88
CA SER A 167 1.17 -0.89 4.03
C SER A 167 2.54 -0.45 3.54
N LEU A 168 3.05 0.68 4.02
CA LEU A 168 4.38 1.18 3.70
C LEU A 168 5.13 1.47 4.99
N GLU A 169 6.20 0.73 5.22
CA GLU A 169 7.18 0.97 6.28
C GLU A 169 8.28 1.87 5.74
N TYR A 170 8.61 2.94 6.46
CA TYR A 170 9.49 4.00 5.96
C TYR A 170 10.43 4.56 7.03
N SER A 171 11.54 5.15 6.54
CA SER A 171 12.51 5.90 7.34
C SER A 171 12.45 7.41 7.10
N ASP A 172 12.03 7.84 5.90
CA ASP A 172 11.77 9.24 5.53
C ASP A 172 10.33 9.40 5.02
N TYR A 173 9.61 10.36 5.59
CA TYR A 173 8.20 10.59 5.29
C TYR A 173 7.96 11.14 3.87
N MET A 174 8.87 11.94 3.31
CA MET A 174 8.71 12.50 1.96
C MET A 174 8.79 11.41 0.90
N VAL A 175 9.75 10.50 1.05
CA VAL A 175 9.87 9.30 0.19
C VAL A 175 8.60 8.46 0.31
N ALA A 176 8.12 8.25 1.55
CA ALA A 176 6.92 7.47 1.80
C ALA A 176 5.68 8.09 1.16
N GLN A 177 5.53 9.41 1.24
CA GLN A 177 4.43 10.15 0.67
C GLN A 177 4.43 10.08 -0.87
N ALA A 178 5.60 10.20 -1.50
CA ALA A 178 5.74 10.06 -2.95
C ALA A 178 5.30 8.67 -3.42
N LEU A 179 5.78 7.61 -2.76
CA LEU A 179 5.38 6.23 -3.07
C LEU A 179 3.90 5.99 -2.82
N ASN A 180 3.36 6.51 -1.72
CA ASN A 180 1.93 6.43 -1.43
C ASN A 180 1.08 7.10 -2.50
N SER A 181 1.50 8.26 -3.02
CA SER A 181 0.84 8.92 -4.15
C SER A 181 0.91 8.07 -5.42
N THR A 182 2.06 7.49 -5.75
CA THR A 182 2.24 6.60 -6.91
C THR A 182 1.30 5.40 -6.83
N VAL A 183 1.29 4.68 -5.70
CA VAL A 183 0.42 3.52 -5.49
C VAL A 183 -1.05 3.92 -5.50
N SER A 184 -1.42 5.02 -4.86
CA SER A 184 -2.80 5.52 -4.86
C SER A 184 -3.26 5.89 -6.28
N GLY A 185 -2.38 6.51 -7.08
CA GLY A 185 -2.63 6.82 -8.49
C GLY A 185 -2.88 5.55 -9.31
N TRP A 186 -2.04 4.53 -9.14
CA TRP A 186 -2.25 3.22 -9.75
C TRP A 186 -3.59 2.60 -9.34
N ILE A 187 -3.92 2.53 -8.05
CA ILE A 187 -5.20 1.98 -7.56
C ILE A 187 -6.39 2.72 -8.18
N ASN A 188 -6.33 4.04 -8.27
CA ASN A 188 -7.40 4.85 -8.85
C ASN A 188 -7.56 4.65 -10.36
N SER A 189 -6.51 4.19 -11.05
CA SER A 189 -6.55 3.85 -12.47
C SER A 189 -7.15 2.46 -12.76
N LEU A 190 -7.27 1.60 -11.74
CA LEU A 190 -7.80 0.25 -11.91
C LEU A 190 -9.28 0.28 -12.33
N PRO A 191 -9.71 -0.65 -13.20
CA PRO A 191 -11.10 -0.75 -13.61
C PRO A 191 -11.98 -1.14 -12.42
N LYS A 192 -12.92 -0.25 -12.07
CA LYS A 192 -13.91 -0.51 -11.03
C LYS A 192 -15.10 -1.26 -11.60
N GLN A 193 -15.60 -2.24 -10.86
CA GLN A 193 -16.84 -2.93 -11.21
C GLN A 193 -18.00 -1.93 -11.15
N LYS A 194 -18.79 -1.88 -12.23
CA LYS A 194 -20.02 -1.08 -12.25
C LYS A 194 -21.04 -1.77 -11.35
N GLU A 195 -21.28 -1.23 -10.15
CA GLU A 195 -22.40 -1.67 -9.34
C GLU A 195 -23.70 -1.45 -10.10
N SER A 196 -24.56 -2.47 -10.16
CA SER A 196 -25.86 -2.33 -10.81
C SER A 196 -26.74 -1.38 -9.97
N LYS A 197 -27.50 -0.50 -10.63
CA LYS A 197 -28.43 0.46 -9.96
C LYS A 197 -29.41 -0.23 -9.01
N CYS A 198 -29.74 -1.50 -9.28
CA CYS A 198 -30.59 -2.33 -8.45
C CYS A 198 -29.93 -2.64 -7.08
N LEU A 199 -28.66 -3.02 -7.06
CA LEU A 199 -27.91 -3.31 -5.83
C LEU A 199 -27.71 -2.05 -4.97
N LEU A 200 -27.50 -0.89 -5.59
CA LEU A 200 -27.43 0.40 -4.88
C LEU A 200 -28.74 0.74 -4.15
N ASN A 201 -29.88 0.48 -4.81
CA ASN A 201 -31.19 0.71 -4.20
C ASN A 201 -31.49 -0.30 -3.09
N LEU A 202 -31.07 -1.56 -3.23
CA LEU A 202 -31.19 -2.58 -2.18
C LEU A 202 -30.34 -2.25 -0.94
N LYS A 203 -29.06 -1.88 -1.10
CA LYS A 203 -28.20 -1.41 0.01
C LYS A 203 -28.82 -0.21 0.74
N LYS A 204 -29.48 0.70 0.01
CA LYS A 204 -30.16 1.88 0.57
C LYS A 204 -31.42 1.51 1.36
N ILE A 205 -32.12 0.43 0.99
CA ILE A 205 -33.28 -0.10 1.70
C ILE A 205 -32.82 -0.89 2.94
N GLU A 206 -31.80 -1.75 2.82
CA GLU A 206 -31.22 -2.48 3.96
C GLU A 206 -30.66 -1.56 5.04
N GLY A 207 -29.95 -0.49 4.65
CA GLY A 207 -29.47 0.53 5.60
C GLY A 207 -30.61 1.23 6.36
N LYS A 208 -31.79 1.38 5.74
CA LYS A 208 -33.00 1.89 6.41
C LYS A 208 -33.66 0.87 7.32
N VAL A 209 -33.66 -0.41 6.94
CA VAL A 209 -34.25 -1.50 7.75
C VAL A 209 -33.42 -1.79 9.00
N ARG A 210 -32.08 -1.74 8.93
CA ARG A 210 -31.20 -1.87 10.11
C ARG A 210 -31.34 -0.71 11.10
N GLY A 211 -31.80 0.46 10.67
CA GLY A 211 -32.11 1.59 11.56
C GLY A 211 -33.47 1.47 12.27
N PHE A 212 -34.30 0.48 11.92
CA PHE A 212 -35.68 0.34 12.39
C PHE A 212 -35.94 -0.90 13.25
N LEU A 213 -34.96 -1.78 13.45
CA LEU A 213 -35.07 -2.92 14.36
C LEU A 213 -34.24 -2.65 15.62
N PRO A 214 -34.89 -2.41 16.78
CA PRO A 214 -34.19 -2.51 18.06
C PRO A 214 -33.88 -3.99 18.31
N ILE A 215 -32.71 -4.25 18.88
CA ILE A 215 -32.34 -5.54 19.49
C ILE A 215 -33.33 -5.84 20.61
#